data_AF-A0AAE0TBF8-F1
#
_entry.id   AF-A0AAE0TBF8-F1
#
_cell.length_a   1.000
_cell.length_b   1.000
_cell.length_c   1.000
_cell.angle_alpha   90.00
_cell.angle_beta   90.00
_cell.angle_gamma   90.00
#
_symmetry.space_group_name_H-M   'P 1'
#
loop_
_entity.id
_entity.type
_entity.pdbx_description
1 polymer ?
#
loop_
_entity_poly.entity_id
_entity_poly.type
_entity_poly.pdbx_seq_one_letter_code
_entity_poly.pdbx_strand_id
1 'polypeptide(L)'
;MQRFLRRSDGLDIESDRTFIYGKSTLNTRIESWWGILRKECCQIWIEELRVLRDSGLFSGNVLDISLVQFCLMRLLQDELDEVMMFWNTHRIRANRNNTPSGRPLILHLLPDMETVEDHLCDVSEEDIDVCLMECAKETIYPR
;
A
#
# COMPACT_ATOMS: atom_id res chain seq x y z
N MET A 1 14.64 -1.15 3.25
CA MET A 1 13.75 -0.54 4.25
C MET A 1 13.37 -1.50 5.38
N GLN A 2 12.65 -2.61 5.12
CA GLN A 2 12.23 -3.54 6.20
C GLN A 2 13.37 -4.06 7.09
N ARG A 3 14.49 -4.52 6.52
CA ARG A 3 15.69 -4.92 7.29
C ARG A 3 16.27 -3.79 8.14
N PHE A 4 16.26 -2.58 7.60
CA PHE A 4 16.83 -1.40 8.25
C PHE A 4 15.98 -0.99 9.45
N LEU A 5 14.65 -0.97 9.31
CA LEU A 5 13.75 -0.58 10.38
C LEU A 5 13.65 -1.61 11.51
N ARG A 6 14.02 -2.88 11.27
CA ARG A 6 14.01 -3.96 12.26
C ARG A 6 15.39 -4.27 12.87
N ARG A 7 16.39 -3.41 12.65
CA ARG A 7 17.76 -3.58 13.19
C ARG A 7 17.88 -3.21 14.68
N SER A 8 16.96 -2.40 15.18
CA SER A 8 16.92 -1.84 16.54
C SER A 8 16.54 -2.87 17.60
N ASP A 9 15.84 -3.95 17.22
CA ASP A 9 15.30 -4.95 18.15
C ASP A 9 16.37 -5.89 18.76
N GLY A 10 17.67 -5.66 18.50
CA GLY A 10 18.79 -6.41 19.11
C GLY A 10 18.92 -7.87 18.64
N LEU A 11 18.01 -8.36 17.79
CA LEU A 11 18.01 -9.71 17.21
C LEU A 11 18.45 -9.64 15.75
N ASP A 12 19.75 -9.45 15.52
CA ASP A 12 20.35 -9.37 14.18
C ASP A 12 20.01 -10.61 13.31
N ILE A 13 19.72 -11.75 13.96
CA ILE A 13 19.30 -13.03 13.35
C ILE A 13 17.86 -12.98 12.79
N GLU A 14 16.97 -12.16 13.35
CA GLU A 14 15.60 -12.02 12.88
C GLU A 14 15.47 -11.06 11.70
N SER A 15 16.43 -10.14 11.53
CA SER A 15 16.45 -9.17 10.43
C SER A 15 16.43 -9.85 9.04
N ASP A 16 17.04 -11.03 8.91
CA ASP A 16 17.06 -11.82 7.66
C ASP A 16 15.75 -12.57 7.36
N ARG A 17 14.84 -12.69 8.35
CA ARG A 17 13.49 -13.26 8.15
C ARG A 17 12.42 -12.22 7.85
N THR A 18 12.78 -10.94 7.85
CA THR A 18 11.84 -9.82 7.69
C THR A 18 11.38 -9.61 6.25
N PHE A 19 12.08 -10.24 5.31
CA PHE A 19 11.83 -10.13 3.88
C PHE A 19 12.27 -11.42 3.20
N ILE A 20 11.68 -11.74 2.05
CA ILE A 20 11.95 -12.99 1.33
C ILE A 20 12.35 -12.64 -0.09
N TYR A 21 13.52 -13.11 -0.53
CA TYR A 21 13.86 -13.15 -1.95
C TYR A 21 13.09 -14.29 -2.62
N GLY A 22 12.31 -13.96 -3.65
CA GLY A 22 11.44 -14.92 -4.32
C GLY A 22 11.21 -14.57 -5.77
N LYS A 23 10.73 -15.55 -6.54
CA LYS A 23 10.23 -15.31 -7.89
C LYS A 23 8.98 -14.42 -7.82
N SER A 24 8.72 -13.61 -8.85
CA SER A 24 7.51 -12.80 -8.95
C SER A 24 6.21 -13.63 -8.82
N THR A 25 6.26 -14.91 -9.19
CA THR A 25 5.15 -15.87 -9.02
C THR A 25 4.77 -16.15 -7.57
N LEU A 26 5.57 -15.71 -6.59
CA LEU A 26 5.23 -15.78 -5.16
C LEU A 26 4.48 -14.54 -4.68
N ASN A 27 4.40 -13.49 -5.50
CA ASN A 27 3.69 -12.25 -5.19
C ASN A 27 2.16 -12.37 -5.35
N THR A 28 1.64 -13.59 -5.55
CA THR A 28 0.25 -13.85 -5.96
C THR A 28 -0.81 -13.17 -5.11
N ARG A 29 -0.58 -13.03 -3.79
CA ARG A 29 -1.57 -12.43 -2.88
C ARG A 29 -1.74 -10.93 -3.13
N ILE A 30 -0.64 -10.18 -3.23
CA ILE A 30 -0.73 -8.74 -3.48
C ILE A 30 -1.19 -8.48 -4.91
N GLU A 31 -0.74 -9.27 -5.90
CA GLU A 31 -1.18 -9.16 -7.29
C GLU A 31 -2.68 -9.43 -7.43
N SER A 32 -3.19 -10.44 -6.70
CA SER A 32 -4.63 -10.70 -6.65
C SER A 32 -5.39 -9.52 -6.07
N TRP A 33 -4.86 -8.88 -5.03
CA TRP A 33 -5.50 -7.71 -4.42
C TRP A 33 -5.46 -6.49 -5.35
N TRP A 34 -4.33 -6.21 -6.01
CA TRP A 34 -4.23 -5.18 -7.05
C TRP A 34 -5.23 -5.39 -8.18
N GLY A 35 -5.43 -6.65 -8.57
CA GLY A 35 -6.45 -7.04 -9.54
C GLY A 35 -7.88 -6.71 -9.08
N ILE A 36 -8.18 -6.83 -7.78
CA ILE A 36 -9.48 -6.47 -7.22
C ILE A 36 -9.62 -4.95 -7.11
N LEU A 37 -8.63 -4.25 -6.54
CA LEU A 37 -8.63 -2.78 -6.45
C LEU A 37 -8.86 -2.15 -7.83
N ARG A 38 -8.19 -2.67 -8.85
CA ARG A 38 -8.38 -2.20 -10.22
C ARG A 38 -9.82 -2.38 -10.67
N LYS A 39 -10.39 -3.58 -10.53
CA LYS A 39 -11.75 -3.88 -11.01
C LYS A 39 -12.82 -3.08 -10.28
N GLU A 40 -12.68 -2.92 -8.97
CA GLU A 40 -13.72 -2.33 -8.13
C GLU A 40 -13.65 -0.80 -8.06
N CYS A 41 -12.49 -0.18 -8.27
CA CYS A 41 -12.32 1.26 -8.09
C CYS A 41 -11.52 1.92 -9.23
N CYS A 42 -10.29 1.48 -9.47
CA CYS A 42 -9.39 2.27 -10.33
C CYS A 42 -9.70 2.16 -11.84
N GLN A 43 -10.46 1.16 -12.28
CA GLN A 43 -10.71 0.91 -13.70
C GLN A 43 -11.37 2.11 -14.38
N ILE A 44 -12.36 2.72 -13.74
CA ILE A 44 -13.08 3.89 -14.28
C ILE A 44 -12.11 5.05 -14.49
N TRP A 45 -11.35 5.39 -13.45
CA TRP A 45 -10.35 6.47 -13.50
C TRP A 45 -9.28 6.26 -14.57
N ILE A 46 -8.84 5.01 -14.75
CA ILE A 46 -7.89 4.66 -15.80
C ILE A 46 -8.48 4.93 -17.19
N GLU A 47 -9.74 4.56 -17.43
CA GLU A 47 -10.37 4.82 -18.72
C GLU A 47 -10.67 6.31 -18.94
N GLU A 48 -11.13 7.04 -17.93
CA GLU A 48 -11.36 8.50 -18.04
C GLU A 48 -10.08 9.26 -18.37
N LEU A 49 -8.97 8.95 -17.68
CA LEU A 49 -7.68 9.56 -17.95
C LEU A 49 -7.11 9.14 -19.32
N ARG A 50 -7.43 7.94 -19.81
CA ARG A 50 -7.10 7.52 -21.17
C ARG A 50 -7.89 8.31 -22.21
N VAL A 51 -9.18 8.56 -22.00
CA VAL A 51 -9.99 9.40 -22.90
C VAL A 51 -9.43 10.83 -22.95
N LEU A 52 -9.00 11.37 -21.81
CA LEU A 52 -8.38 12.69 -21.76
C LEU A 52 -7.08 12.76 -22.59
N ARG A 53 -6.25 11.71 -22.51
CA ARG A 53 -5.04 11.60 -23.34
C ARG A 53 -5.39 11.43 -24.83
N ASP A 54 -6.29 10.52 -25.14
CA ASP A 54 -6.60 10.12 -26.52
C ASP A 54 -7.36 11.24 -27.28
N SER A 55 -8.04 12.13 -26.57
CA SER A 55 -8.63 13.37 -27.12
C SER A 55 -7.62 14.50 -27.35
N GLY A 56 -6.35 14.31 -26.98
CA GLY A 56 -5.30 15.32 -27.12
C GLY A 56 -5.34 16.41 -26.05
N LEU A 57 -6.16 16.24 -25.00
CA LEU A 57 -6.29 17.19 -23.88
C LEU A 57 -5.27 16.94 -22.76
N PHE A 58 -4.54 15.83 -22.83
CA PHE A 58 -3.46 15.51 -21.89
C PHE A 58 -2.24 15.02 -22.65
N SER A 59 -1.20 15.86 -22.68
CA SER A 59 0.12 15.57 -23.24
C SER A 59 1.10 14.98 -22.23
N GLY A 60 0.75 15.02 -20.94
CA GLY A 60 1.62 14.55 -19.84
C GLY A 60 2.72 15.53 -19.45
N ASN A 61 2.62 16.79 -19.89
CA ASN A 61 3.50 17.85 -19.41
C ASN A 61 3.18 18.20 -17.93
N VAL A 62 4.07 18.98 -17.30
CA VAL A 62 3.94 19.35 -15.88
C VAL A 62 2.63 20.09 -15.58
N LEU A 63 2.17 20.96 -16.50
CA LEU A 63 0.93 21.71 -16.33
C LEU A 63 -0.28 20.76 -16.38
N ASP A 64 -0.33 19.85 -17.35
CA ASP A 64 -1.42 18.88 -17.49
C ASP A 64 -1.52 17.98 -16.26
N ILE A 65 -0.37 17.50 -15.76
CA ILE A 65 -0.29 16.71 -14.53
C ILE A 65 -0.81 17.53 -13.34
N SER A 66 -0.34 18.77 -13.19
CA SER A 66 -0.75 19.65 -12.07
C SER A 66 -2.24 19.95 -12.09
N LEU A 67 -2.82 20.16 -13.28
CA LEU A 67 -4.27 20.39 -13.44
C LEU A 67 -5.08 19.15 -13.11
N VAL A 68 -4.67 17.98 -13.61
CA VAL A 68 -5.33 16.71 -13.28
C VAL A 68 -5.27 16.43 -11.78
N GLN A 69 -4.11 16.64 -11.15
CA GLN A 69 -3.97 16.50 -9.69
C GLN A 69 -4.87 17.51 -8.96
N PHE A 70 -4.86 18.79 -9.35
CA PHE A 70 -5.69 19.80 -8.71
C PHE A 70 -7.19 19.46 -8.78
N CYS A 71 -7.66 19.00 -9.94
CA CYS A 71 -9.08 18.70 -10.17
C CYS A 71 -9.52 17.35 -9.60
N LEU A 72 -8.70 16.31 -9.73
CA LEU A 72 -9.11 14.92 -9.48
C LEU A 72 -8.49 14.30 -8.23
N MET A 73 -7.38 14.83 -7.68
CA MET A 73 -6.67 14.19 -6.56
C MET A 73 -7.59 13.98 -5.36
N ARG A 74 -8.39 14.97 -4.99
CA ARG A 74 -9.32 14.85 -3.87
C ARG A 74 -10.34 13.74 -4.10
N LEU A 75 -10.92 13.68 -5.30
CA LEU A 75 -11.91 12.69 -5.65
C LEU A 75 -11.33 11.27 -5.69
N LEU A 76 -10.12 11.12 -6.25
CA LEU A 76 -9.37 9.87 -6.23
C LEU A 76 -9.05 9.43 -4.80
N GLN A 77 -8.65 10.37 -3.93
CA GLN A 77 -8.37 10.08 -2.53
C GLN A 77 -9.63 9.60 -1.79
N ASP A 78 -10.76 10.30 -1.96
CA ASP A 78 -12.03 9.94 -1.31
C ASP A 78 -12.48 8.51 -1.71
N GLU A 79 -12.37 8.18 -3.00
CA GLU A 79 -12.68 6.83 -3.53
C GLU A 79 -11.73 5.76 -2.97
N LEU A 80 -10.43 6.06 -2.89
CA LEU A 80 -9.44 5.13 -2.32
C LEU A 80 -9.63 4.94 -0.81
N ASP A 81 -10.01 6.00 -0.09
CA ASP A 81 -10.32 5.95 1.34
C ASP A 81 -11.56 5.09 1.61
N GLU A 82 -12.57 5.15 0.74
CA GLU A 82 -13.75 4.25 0.83
C GLU A 82 -13.35 2.79 0.64
N VAL A 83 -12.54 2.49 -0.38
CA VAL A 83 -12.02 1.13 -0.61
C VAL A 83 -11.21 0.66 0.59
N MET A 84 -10.32 1.50 1.12
CA MET A 84 -9.52 1.20 2.31
C MET A 84 -10.43 0.86 3.50
N MET A 85 -11.43 1.68 3.78
CA MET A 85 -12.37 1.46 4.88
C MET A 85 -13.16 0.16 4.70
N PHE A 86 -13.66 -0.11 3.49
CA PHE A 86 -14.39 -1.34 3.19
C PHE A 86 -13.51 -2.58 3.41
N TRP A 87 -12.29 -2.56 2.87
CA TRP A 87 -11.33 -3.66 3.02
C TRP A 87 -10.80 -3.80 4.44
N ASN A 88 -10.69 -2.73 5.22
CA ASN A 88 -10.25 -2.84 6.61
C ASN A 88 -11.36 -3.37 7.53
N THR A 89 -12.63 -3.14 7.18
CA THR A 89 -13.77 -3.53 8.02
C THR A 89 -14.44 -4.84 7.63
N HIS A 90 -14.22 -5.33 6.40
CA HIS A 90 -14.79 -6.61 5.97
C HIS A 90 -14.28 -7.77 6.81
N ARG A 91 -15.11 -8.79 6.99
CA ARG A 91 -14.74 -10.00 7.74
C ARG A 91 -14.19 -11.06 6.80
N ILE A 92 -12.92 -11.39 6.97
CA ILE A 92 -12.27 -12.55 6.35
C ILE A 92 -12.76 -13.81 7.06
N ARG A 93 -13.30 -14.76 6.30
CA ARG A 93 -13.76 -16.05 6.84
C ARG A 93 -12.57 -16.97 7.08
N ALA A 94 -12.65 -17.77 8.14
CA ALA A 94 -11.70 -18.84 8.37
C ALA A 94 -11.69 -19.83 7.20
N ASN A 95 -10.50 -20.25 6.80
CA ASN A 95 -10.27 -21.23 5.75
C ASN A 95 -9.27 -22.28 6.26
N ARG A 96 -9.28 -23.46 5.64
CA ARG A 96 -8.36 -24.56 5.92
C ARG A 96 -6.88 -24.21 5.70
N ASN A 97 -6.59 -23.14 4.96
CA ASN A 97 -5.23 -22.75 4.58
C ASN A 97 -4.47 -21.89 5.62
N ASN A 98 -4.86 -21.93 6.89
CA ASN A 98 -4.24 -21.16 7.99
C ASN A 98 -4.08 -19.66 7.70
N THR A 99 -4.97 -19.09 6.88
CA THR A 99 -5.01 -17.65 6.59
C THR A 99 -5.62 -16.93 7.80
N PRO A 100 -5.08 -15.77 8.22
CA PRO A 100 -5.70 -14.95 9.26
C PRO A 100 -7.17 -14.69 8.95
N SER A 101 -8.04 -14.95 9.93
CA SER A 101 -9.48 -14.75 9.84
C SER A 101 -9.91 -13.70 10.84
N GLY A 102 -10.97 -12.94 10.55
CA GLY A 102 -11.38 -11.79 11.36
C GLY A 102 -11.50 -10.54 10.51
N ARG A 103 -11.59 -9.38 11.15
CA ARG A 103 -11.60 -8.09 10.45
C ARG A 103 -10.17 -7.54 10.40
N PRO A 104 -9.62 -7.17 9.23
CA PRO A 104 -8.23 -6.69 9.13
C PRO A 104 -7.91 -5.56 10.10
N LEU A 105 -8.82 -4.59 10.28
CA LEU A 105 -8.64 -3.50 11.23
C LEU A 105 -8.49 -3.98 12.67
N ILE A 106 -9.27 -4.98 13.09
CA ILE A 106 -9.21 -5.53 14.45
C ILE A 106 -7.95 -6.37 14.63
N LEU A 107 -7.63 -7.20 13.63
CA LEU A 107 -6.41 -8.02 13.63
C LEU A 107 -5.15 -7.14 13.74
N HIS A 108 -5.18 -5.95 13.17
CA HIS A 108 -4.06 -5.01 13.22
C HIS A 108 -4.01 -4.18 14.51
N LEU A 109 -5.15 -3.63 14.96
CA LEU A 109 -5.19 -2.72 16.12
C LEU A 109 -5.27 -3.43 17.47
N LEU A 110 -5.87 -4.62 17.50
CA LEU A 110 -6.17 -5.37 18.72
C LEU A 110 -5.84 -6.86 18.54
N PRO A 111 -4.58 -7.22 18.22
CA PRO A 111 -4.18 -8.61 17.99
C PRO A 111 -4.47 -9.51 19.21
N ASP A 112 -4.29 -8.98 20.42
CA ASP A 112 -4.56 -9.65 21.70
C ASP A 112 -6.01 -10.14 21.84
N MET A 113 -6.96 -9.47 21.18
CA MET A 113 -8.38 -9.82 21.25
C MET A 113 -8.74 -10.99 20.33
N GLU A 114 -7.95 -11.27 19.28
CA GLU A 114 -8.26 -12.26 18.25
C GLU A 114 -7.37 -13.51 18.33
N THR A 115 -6.61 -13.70 19.42
CA THR A 115 -5.63 -14.80 19.59
C THR A 115 -4.59 -14.85 18.48
N VAL A 116 -4.25 -13.69 17.89
CA VAL A 116 -3.23 -13.53 16.85
C VAL A 116 -2.02 -12.84 17.45
N GLU A 117 -0.82 -13.24 17.04
CA GLU A 117 0.43 -12.61 17.48
C GLU A 117 0.57 -11.20 16.88
N ASP A 118 0.99 -10.24 17.71
CA ASP A 118 1.42 -8.94 17.22
C ASP A 118 2.78 -9.08 16.51
N HIS A 119 2.87 -8.47 15.33
CA HIS A 119 4.08 -8.47 14.49
C HIS A 119 4.59 -7.05 14.21
N LEU A 120 4.04 -6.03 14.89
CA LEU A 120 4.55 -4.67 14.89
C LEU A 120 5.96 -4.62 15.49
N CYS A 121 6.73 -3.63 15.06
CA CYS A 121 8.10 -3.37 15.50
C CYS A 121 8.20 -1.88 15.81
N ASP A 122 8.80 -1.54 16.94
CA ASP A 122 9.01 -0.16 17.35
C ASP A 122 10.14 0.44 16.53
N VAL A 123 9.83 1.54 15.84
CA VAL A 123 10.77 2.22 14.95
C VAL A 123 11.09 3.59 15.53
N SER A 124 12.38 3.93 15.60
CA SER A 124 12.84 5.25 16.05
C SER A 124 12.48 6.35 15.04
N GLU A 125 12.22 7.57 15.53
CA GLU A 125 11.97 8.72 14.66
C GLU A 125 13.19 9.00 13.76
N GLU A 126 14.41 8.78 14.26
CA GLU A 126 15.63 8.92 13.48
C GLU A 126 15.69 7.93 12.30
N ASP A 127 15.28 6.67 12.50
CA ASP A 127 15.24 5.67 11.43
C ASP A 127 14.15 5.99 10.38
N ILE A 128 13.04 6.61 10.81
CA ILE A 128 12.00 7.11 9.91
C ILE A 128 12.56 8.24 9.04
N ASP A 129 13.23 9.23 9.65
CA ASP A 129 13.81 10.35 8.93
C ASP A 129 14.85 9.91 7.90
N VAL A 130 15.71 8.95 8.26
CA VAL A 130 16.68 8.36 7.33
C VAL A 130 15.97 7.71 6.14
N CYS A 131 14.90 6.94 6.39
CA CYS A 131 14.10 6.35 5.31
C CYS A 131 13.47 7.41 4.40
N LEU A 132 12.90 8.46 4.97
CA LEU A 132 12.27 9.54 4.21
C LEU A 132 13.28 10.29 3.34
N MET A 133 14.47 10.58 3.89
CA MET A 133 15.54 11.24 3.15
C MET A 133 16.03 10.39 1.97
N GLU A 134 16.14 9.07 2.12
CA GLU A 134 16.55 8.20 1.01
C GLU A 134 15.45 8.03 -0.04
N CYS A 135 14.18 7.89 0.35
CA CYS A 135 13.07 7.74 -0.59
C CYS A 135 12.74 9.02 -1.37
N ALA A 136 12.95 10.20 -0.78
CA ALA A 136 12.70 11.48 -1.45
C ALA A 136 13.71 11.79 -2.58
N LYS A 137 14.84 11.07 -2.65
CA LYS A 137 15.85 11.25 -3.70
C LYS A 137 15.42 10.69 -5.05
N GLU A 138 14.44 9.77 -5.08
CA GLU A 138 14.01 9.09 -6.32
C GLU A 138 12.70 9.63 -6.92
N THR A 139 12.04 10.63 -6.32
CA THR A 139 10.89 11.26 -6.98
C THR A 139 11.36 12.02 -8.23
N ILE A 140 11.02 11.47 -9.40
CA ILE A 140 11.28 12.02 -10.75
C ILE A 140 10.54 13.37 -10.97
N TYR A 141 9.70 13.79 -10.00
CA TYR A 141 8.95 15.03 -10.06
C TYR A 141 9.48 16.02 -9.01
N PRO A 142 9.93 17.21 -9.42
CA PRO A 142 10.22 18.29 -8.48
C PRO A 142 8.92 18.73 -7.77
N ARG A 143 9.02 18.99 -6.47
CA ARG A 143 7.97 19.67 -5.69
C ARG A 143 7.78 21.11 -6.14
#